data_AF-A0A653CZ79-F1
#
_entry.id   AF-A0A653CZ79-F1
#
_cell.length_a   1.000
_cell.length_b   1.000
_cell.length_c   1.000
_cell.angle_alpha   90.00
_cell.angle_beta   90.00
_cell.angle_gamma   90.00
#
_symmetry.space_group_name_H-M   'P 1'
#
loop_
_entity.id
_entity.type
_entity.pdbx_description
1 polymer ?
#
loop_
_entity_poly.entity_id
_entity_poly.type
_entity_poly.pdbx_seq_one_letter_code
_entity_poly.pdbx_strand_id
1 'polypeptide(L)'
;MLTSEITFAQTNSLNLLLKQQVVKHIEEIDEPLEEKEYKELDITKTLKLYSEDAHDEMKIRLANVQVEESSLSNQHKARCDTYDLLETVLEHVLQHAECVMLEVRSANRLALVLNSFAVRENYANEAVSAALSNLCRSPGLELLEEIRAKVFVCLNGHEKIRQLRQEYEKRKNNYNLALKNFKIILEVINVSETSLVKLKKQFDDVLESFQQCRRVLDEELPSALTEMTKVLIESMTMLGGECSIWGRHRTELSSLLRKLGSTVSVGEYALRELDDLKGGK
;
A
#
# COMPACT_ATOMS: atom_id res chain seq x y z
N MET A 1 -27.99 -0.84 2.97
CA MET A 1 -28.30 -2.20 3.49
C MET A 1 -29.16 -3.05 2.54
N LEU A 2 -29.55 -2.59 1.34
CA LEU A 2 -30.37 -3.36 0.39
C LEU A 2 -29.57 -4.10 -0.72
N THR A 3 -28.24 -3.96 -0.76
CA THR A 3 -27.38 -4.53 -1.83
C THR A 3 -26.85 -5.93 -1.54
N SER A 4 -26.89 -6.39 -0.28
CA SER A 4 -26.46 -7.74 0.11
C SER A 4 -27.54 -8.81 -0.09
N GLU A 5 -28.82 -8.45 -0.04
CA GLU A 5 -29.91 -9.39 -0.26
C GLU A 5 -30.12 -9.70 -1.75
N ILE A 6 -29.80 -8.75 -2.63
CA ILE A 6 -29.93 -8.93 -4.09
C ILE A 6 -28.84 -9.87 -4.63
N THR A 7 -27.62 -9.81 -4.09
CA THR A 7 -26.51 -10.70 -4.50
C THR A 7 -26.68 -12.14 -3.99
N PHE A 8 -27.27 -12.33 -2.80
CA PHE A 8 -27.61 -13.65 -2.26
C PHE A 8 -28.80 -14.28 -3.00
N ALA A 9 -29.80 -13.48 -3.39
CA ALA A 9 -30.92 -13.95 -4.21
C ALA A 9 -30.48 -14.37 -5.62
N GLN A 10 -29.54 -13.63 -6.25
CA GLN A 10 -29.03 -13.93 -7.59
C GLN A 10 -28.13 -15.17 -7.65
N THR A 11 -27.34 -15.45 -6.60
CA THR A 11 -26.50 -16.66 -6.53
C THR A 11 -27.33 -17.91 -6.27
N ASN A 12 -28.39 -17.81 -5.47
CA ASN A 12 -29.33 -18.92 -5.28
C ASN A 12 -30.20 -19.17 -6.52
N SER A 13 -30.60 -18.12 -7.25
CA SER A 13 -31.35 -18.30 -8.51
C SER A 13 -30.51 -18.96 -9.60
N LEU A 14 -29.20 -18.67 -9.66
CA LEU A 14 -28.29 -19.31 -10.62
C LEU A 14 -28.09 -20.81 -10.32
N ASN A 15 -27.95 -21.17 -9.03
CA ASN A 15 -27.87 -22.56 -8.58
C ASN A 15 -29.17 -23.34 -8.81
N LEU A 16 -30.33 -22.68 -8.70
CA LEU A 16 -31.64 -23.29 -8.99
C LEU A 16 -31.87 -23.47 -10.50
N LEU A 17 -31.47 -22.50 -11.33
CA LEU A 17 -31.54 -22.59 -12.80
C LEU A 17 -30.66 -23.73 -13.34
N LEU A 18 -29.45 -23.90 -12.81
CA LEU A 18 -28.57 -25.01 -13.17
C LEU A 18 -29.16 -26.36 -12.74
N LYS A 19 -29.75 -26.46 -11.54
CA LYS A 19 -30.43 -27.69 -11.09
C LYS A 19 -31.67 -28.01 -11.91
N GLN A 20 -32.49 -27.01 -12.27
CA GLN A 20 -33.72 -27.21 -13.04
C GLN A 20 -33.44 -27.56 -14.52
N GLN A 21 -32.37 -27.02 -15.13
CA GLN A 21 -31.98 -27.41 -16.49
C GLN A 21 -31.44 -28.84 -16.57
N VAL A 22 -30.75 -29.31 -15.53
CA VAL A 22 -30.23 -30.69 -15.47
C VAL A 22 -31.37 -31.71 -15.31
N VAL A 23 -32.40 -31.39 -14.51
CA VAL A 23 -33.54 -32.30 -14.33
C VAL A 23 -34.42 -32.38 -15.59
N LYS A 24 -34.66 -31.25 -16.27
CA LYS A 24 -35.48 -31.24 -17.51
C LYS A 24 -34.88 -32.05 -18.66
N HIS A 25 -33.55 -32.11 -18.78
CA HIS A 25 -32.90 -32.91 -19.81
C HIS A 25 -32.86 -34.41 -19.51
N ILE A 26 -33.16 -34.84 -18.28
CA ILE A 26 -33.24 -36.26 -17.93
C ILE A 26 -34.63 -36.82 -18.25
N GLU A 27 -35.68 -35.99 -18.24
CA GLU A 27 -37.07 -36.42 -18.51
C GLU A 27 -37.48 -36.40 -20.00
N GLU A 28 -36.67 -35.78 -20.88
CA GLU A 28 -36.96 -35.68 -22.32
C GLU A 28 -36.28 -36.78 -23.17
N ILE A 29 -35.62 -37.76 -22.55
CA ILE A 29 -35.02 -38.92 -23.24
C ILE A 29 -35.79 -40.18 -22.87
N ASP A 30 -37.03 -40.29 -23.36
CA ASP A 30 -37.84 -41.51 -23.24
C ASP A 30 -38.53 -41.76 -24.60
N GLU A 31 -37.72 -42.05 -25.63
CA GLU A 31 -38.20 -42.65 -26.87
C GLU A 31 -37.92 -44.16 -26.86
N PRO A 32 -38.91 -45.01 -27.17
CA PRO A 32 -38.72 -46.45 -27.22
C PRO A 32 -37.99 -46.81 -28.51
N LEU A 33 -36.71 -47.19 -28.41
CA LEU A 33 -35.93 -47.67 -29.54
C LEU A 33 -36.23 -49.17 -29.79
N GLU A 34 -36.75 -49.44 -30.99
CA GLU A 34 -36.90 -50.79 -31.54
C GLU A 34 -35.55 -51.53 -31.58
N GLU A 35 -35.54 -52.74 -31.04
CA GLU A 35 -34.40 -53.66 -31.06
C GLU A 35 -34.03 -54.03 -32.50
N LYS A 36 -32.89 -53.52 -32.97
CA LYS A 36 -32.12 -54.14 -34.06
C LYS A 36 -30.82 -54.66 -33.49
N GLU A 37 -30.66 -55.98 -33.54
CA GLU A 37 -29.41 -56.69 -33.21
C GLU A 37 -28.27 -56.17 -34.08
N TYR A 38 -27.48 -55.25 -33.51
CA TYR A 38 -26.12 -54.98 -33.97
C TYR A 38 -25.17 -55.69 -33.02
N LYS A 39 -24.26 -56.47 -33.61
CA LYS A 39 -23.14 -57.10 -32.92
C LYS A 39 -22.50 -56.10 -31.95
N GLU A 40 -22.50 -56.43 -30.67
CA GLU A 40 -21.83 -55.72 -29.58
C GLU A 40 -20.32 -55.60 -29.89
N LEU A 41 -19.94 -54.58 -30.65
CA LEU A 41 -18.68 -53.92 -30.41
C LEU A 41 -18.90 -53.10 -29.13
N ASP A 42 -18.02 -53.26 -28.15
CA ASP A 42 -18.07 -52.64 -26.82
C ASP A 42 -17.78 -51.12 -26.91
N ILE A 43 -18.64 -50.40 -27.65
CA ILE A 43 -18.60 -48.95 -27.90
C ILE A 43 -18.71 -48.19 -26.56
N THR A 44 -19.42 -48.78 -25.59
CA THR A 44 -19.54 -48.29 -24.21
C THR A 44 -18.22 -48.32 -23.44
N LYS A 45 -17.35 -49.34 -23.60
CA LYS A 45 -16.00 -49.29 -23.03
C LYS A 45 -15.11 -48.28 -23.73
N THR A 46 -15.22 -48.14 -25.05
CA THR A 46 -14.38 -47.20 -25.79
C THR A 46 -14.72 -45.73 -25.45
N LEU A 47 -16.01 -45.38 -25.35
CA LEU A 47 -16.47 -44.05 -24.93
C LEU A 47 -16.08 -43.68 -23.49
N LYS A 48 -16.07 -44.65 -22.56
CA LYS A 48 -15.62 -44.41 -21.17
C LYS A 48 -14.12 -44.08 -21.10
N LEU A 49 -13.28 -44.83 -21.83
CA LEU A 49 -11.84 -44.61 -21.92
C LEU A 49 -11.48 -43.21 -22.47
N TYR A 50 -12.16 -42.76 -23.54
CA TYR A 50 -11.92 -41.41 -24.08
C TYR A 50 -12.36 -40.28 -23.14
N SER A 51 -13.40 -40.50 -22.31
CA SER A 51 -13.87 -39.50 -21.34
C SER A 51 -12.97 -39.36 -20.11
N GLU A 52 -12.33 -40.45 -19.69
CA GLU A 52 -11.38 -40.44 -18.57
C GLU A 52 -10.08 -39.71 -18.95
N ASP A 53 -9.59 -39.92 -20.18
CA ASP A 53 -8.40 -39.24 -20.72
C ASP A 53 -8.58 -37.71 -20.77
N ALA A 54 -9.71 -37.22 -21.28
CA ALA A 54 -10.02 -35.79 -21.35
C ALA A 54 -10.13 -35.14 -19.97
N HIS A 55 -10.62 -35.90 -19.00
CA HIS A 55 -10.78 -35.44 -17.63
C HIS A 55 -9.44 -35.35 -16.88
N ASP A 56 -8.57 -36.34 -17.05
CA ASP A 56 -7.23 -36.34 -16.47
C ASP A 56 -6.31 -35.31 -17.15
N GLU A 57 -6.43 -35.10 -18.46
CA GLU A 57 -5.78 -33.98 -19.16
C GLU A 57 -6.17 -32.63 -18.51
N MET A 58 -7.45 -32.45 -18.19
CA MET A 58 -7.93 -31.21 -17.59
C MET A 58 -7.42 -31.01 -16.16
N LYS A 59 -7.30 -32.08 -15.36
CA LYS A 59 -6.66 -32.03 -14.03
C LYS A 59 -5.20 -31.62 -14.13
N ILE A 60 -4.44 -32.22 -15.06
CA ILE A 60 -3.03 -31.90 -15.28
C ILE A 60 -2.89 -30.43 -15.69
N ARG A 61 -3.69 -29.96 -16.64
CA ARG A 61 -3.70 -28.56 -17.05
C ARG A 61 -3.98 -27.62 -15.88
N LEU A 62 -4.97 -27.94 -15.06
CA LEU A 62 -5.31 -27.14 -13.89
C LEU A 62 -4.14 -27.09 -12.90
N ALA A 63 -3.49 -28.21 -12.63
CA ALA A 63 -2.32 -28.28 -11.77
C ALA A 63 -1.17 -27.41 -12.32
N ASN A 64 -0.91 -27.47 -13.62
CA ASN A 64 0.12 -26.64 -14.26
C ASN A 64 -0.19 -25.15 -14.13
N VAL A 65 -1.42 -24.73 -14.44
CA VAL A 65 -1.87 -23.34 -14.29
C VAL A 65 -1.70 -22.88 -12.84
N GLN A 66 -2.02 -23.73 -11.86
CA GLN A 66 -1.85 -23.39 -10.44
C GLN A 66 -0.39 -23.19 -10.04
N VAL A 67 0.51 -24.04 -10.55
CA VAL A 67 1.95 -23.90 -10.28
C VAL A 67 2.49 -22.60 -10.89
N GLU A 68 2.14 -22.33 -12.15
CA GLU A 68 2.53 -21.11 -12.85
C GLU A 68 2.01 -19.85 -12.15
N GLU A 69 0.71 -19.80 -11.84
CA GLU A 69 0.12 -18.64 -11.18
C GLU A 69 0.60 -18.47 -9.74
N SER A 70 0.91 -19.56 -9.03
CA SER A 70 1.52 -19.47 -7.69
C SER A 70 2.91 -18.80 -7.76
N SER A 71 3.74 -19.22 -8.72
CA SER A 71 5.07 -18.63 -8.94
C SER A 71 4.97 -17.14 -9.29
N LEU A 72 4.13 -16.80 -10.26
CA LEU A 72 3.93 -15.42 -10.72
C LEU A 72 3.28 -14.55 -9.63
N SER A 73 2.33 -15.10 -8.87
CA SER A 73 1.72 -14.40 -7.74
C SER A 73 2.73 -14.08 -6.64
N ASN A 74 3.72 -14.95 -6.39
CA ASN A 74 4.76 -14.68 -5.39
C ASN A 74 5.67 -13.52 -5.83
N GLN A 75 6.07 -13.48 -7.10
CA GLN A 75 6.85 -12.37 -7.65
C GLN A 75 6.08 -11.06 -7.61
N HIS A 76 4.81 -11.10 -8.01
CA HIS A 76 3.90 -9.96 -7.98
C HIS A 76 3.73 -9.43 -6.55
N LYS A 77 3.50 -10.33 -5.59
CA LYS A 77 3.37 -9.99 -4.17
C LYS A 77 4.62 -9.29 -3.64
N ALA A 78 5.82 -9.80 -3.92
CA ALA A 78 7.06 -9.17 -3.47
C ALA A 78 7.19 -7.71 -3.97
N ARG A 79 6.74 -7.41 -5.19
CA ARG A 79 6.71 -6.03 -5.73
C ARG A 79 5.69 -5.15 -5.02
N CYS A 80 4.49 -5.66 -4.78
CA CYS A 80 3.47 -4.96 -4.00
C CYS A 80 3.94 -4.68 -2.58
N ASP A 81 4.54 -5.66 -1.91
CA ASP A 81 5.07 -5.51 -0.56
C ASP A 81 6.19 -4.44 -0.52
N THR A 82 7.04 -4.38 -1.56
CA THR A 82 8.07 -3.33 -1.70
C THR A 82 7.43 -1.95 -1.90
N TYR A 83 6.37 -1.87 -2.70
CA TYR A 83 5.63 -0.63 -2.93
C TYR A 83 5.01 -0.10 -1.63
N ASP A 84 4.32 -0.97 -0.87
CA ASP A 84 3.69 -0.63 0.41
C ASP A 84 4.73 -0.16 1.44
N LEU A 85 5.90 -0.80 1.46
CA LEU A 85 7.01 -0.39 2.30
C LEU A 85 7.52 1.00 1.93
N LEU A 86 7.71 1.30 0.64
CA LEU A 86 8.16 2.62 0.18
C LEU A 86 7.14 3.72 0.49
N GLU A 87 5.85 3.43 0.33
CA GLU A 87 4.76 4.35 0.70
C GLU A 87 4.86 4.70 2.19
N THR A 88 4.94 3.67 3.04
CA THR A 88 5.09 3.82 4.50
C THR A 88 6.35 4.62 4.88
N VAL A 89 7.49 4.35 4.24
CA VAL A 89 8.74 5.08 4.51
C VAL A 89 8.62 6.54 4.10
N LEU A 90 8.02 6.84 2.94
CA LEU A 90 7.79 8.21 2.49
C LEU A 90 6.82 8.96 3.43
N GLU A 91 5.77 8.31 3.92
CA GLU A 91 4.89 8.89 4.95
C GLU A 91 5.67 9.26 6.23
N HIS A 92 6.58 8.40 6.68
CA HIS A 92 7.42 8.70 7.83
C HIS A 92 8.43 9.82 7.55
N VAL A 93 8.99 9.90 6.35
CA VAL A 93 9.86 11.02 5.94
C VAL A 93 9.06 12.33 5.95
N LEU A 94 7.82 12.32 5.45
CA LEU A 94 6.93 13.48 5.46
C LEU A 94 6.66 13.95 6.90
N GLN A 95 6.23 13.04 7.77
CA GLN A 95 5.97 13.33 9.19
C GLN A 95 7.21 13.84 9.92
N HIS A 96 8.38 13.26 9.63
CA HIS A 96 9.64 13.72 10.23
C HIS A 96 9.99 15.13 9.78
N ALA A 97 9.88 15.43 8.48
CA ALA A 97 10.11 16.77 7.95
C ALA A 97 9.18 17.80 8.63
N GLU A 98 7.89 17.48 8.80
CA GLU A 98 6.94 18.34 9.51
C GLU A 98 7.34 18.58 10.98
N CYS A 99 7.80 17.55 11.69
CA CYS A 99 8.32 17.68 13.04
C CYS A 99 9.53 18.64 13.08
N VAL A 100 10.49 18.47 12.17
CA VAL A 100 11.68 19.34 12.09
C VAL A 100 11.26 20.78 11.79
N MET A 101 10.32 21.00 10.86
CA MET A 101 9.79 22.33 10.56
C MET A 101 9.16 23.01 11.79
N LEU A 102 8.35 22.26 12.55
CA LEU A 102 7.75 22.76 13.79
C LEU A 102 8.82 23.15 14.82
N GLU A 103 9.86 22.34 14.95
CA GLU A 103 10.96 22.60 15.86
C GLU A 103 11.75 23.87 15.47
N VAL A 104 12.10 24.00 14.18
CA VAL A 104 12.76 25.21 13.64
C VAL A 104 11.90 26.44 13.91
N ARG A 105 10.59 26.39 13.62
CA ARG A 105 9.66 27.51 13.88
C ARG A 105 9.59 27.86 15.36
N SER A 106 9.53 26.85 16.25
CA SER A 106 9.49 27.04 17.69
C SER A 106 10.76 27.70 18.22
N ALA A 107 11.92 27.19 17.79
CA ALA A 107 13.21 27.73 18.19
C ALA A 107 13.46 29.14 17.66
N ASN A 108 13.04 29.46 16.43
CA ASN A 108 13.12 30.82 15.89
C ASN A 108 12.28 31.79 16.72
N ARG A 109 11.07 31.40 17.12
CA ARG A 109 10.22 32.21 18.01
C ARG A 109 10.88 32.40 19.37
N LEU A 110 11.43 31.33 19.95
CA LEU A 110 12.14 31.39 21.22
C LEU A 110 13.35 32.33 21.14
N ALA A 111 14.19 32.21 20.11
CA ALA A 111 15.35 33.06 19.90
C ALA A 111 14.95 34.54 19.77
N LEU A 112 13.87 34.84 19.05
CA LEU A 112 13.34 36.19 18.90
C LEU A 112 12.88 36.80 20.23
N VAL A 113 12.12 36.04 21.02
CA VAL A 113 11.61 36.47 22.34
C VAL A 113 12.75 36.66 23.32
N LEU A 114 13.70 35.72 23.35
CA LEU A 114 14.90 35.81 24.20
C LEU A 114 15.76 37.01 23.85
N ASN A 115 15.94 37.29 22.55
CA ASN A 115 16.71 38.46 22.13
C ASN A 115 16.04 39.76 22.61
N SER A 116 14.72 39.85 22.42
CA SER A 116 13.94 41.01 22.86
C SER A 116 14.03 41.22 24.38
N PHE A 117 13.93 40.13 25.15
CA PHE A 117 14.09 40.15 26.60
C PHE A 117 15.51 40.57 27.01
N ALA A 118 16.53 39.92 26.45
CA ALA A 118 17.91 40.15 26.84
C ALA A 118 18.42 41.55 26.47
N VAL A 119 17.95 42.13 25.37
CA VAL A 119 18.23 43.53 25.01
C VAL A 119 17.54 44.49 25.97
N ARG A 120 16.26 44.27 26.28
CA ARG A 120 15.49 45.14 27.20
C ARG A 120 16.11 45.20 28.60
N GLU A 121 16.53 44.05 29.13
CA GLU A 121 17.07 43.93 30.48
C GLU A 121 18.61 44.11 30.52
N ASN A 122 19.23 44.54 29.41
CA ASN A 122 20.69 44.72 29.28
C ASN A 122 21.54 43.47 29.63
N TYR A 123 20.98 42.28 29.44
CA TYR A 123 21.69 41.00 29.64
C TYR A 123 22.40 40.49 28.38
N ALA A 124 22.05 41.00 27.20
CA ALA A 124 22.73 40.66 25.95
C ALA A 124 23.83 41.66 25.59
N ASN A 125 25.02 41.15 25.27
CA ASN A 125 26.00 41.89 24.50
C ASN A 125 25.72 41.75 22.99
N GLU A 126 26.38 42.57 22.17
CA GLU A 126 26.20 42.55 20.70
C GLU A 126 26.42 41.15 20.10
N ALA A 127 27.36 40.37 20.62
CA ALA A 127 27.65 39.03 20.14
C ALA A 127 26.49 38.03 20.40
N VAL A 128 25.87 38.09 21.58
CA VAL A 128 24.70 37.26 21.92
C VAL A 128 23.49 37.68 21.09
N SER A 129 23.27 38.98 20.93
CA SER A 129 22.17 39.49 20.09
C SER A 129 22.36 39.11 18.61
N ALA A 130 23.58 39.19 18.10
CA ALA A 130 23.90 38.76 16.73
C ALA A 130 23.67 37.25 16.53
N ALA A 131 24.09 36.42 17.49
CA ALA A 131 23.88 34.98 17.44
C ALA A 131 22.38 34.60 17.46
N LEU A 132 21.59 35.22 18.35
CA LEU A 132 20.14 35.03 18.40
C LEU A 132 19.45 35.51 17.11
N SER A 133 19.90 36.65 16.56
CA SER A 133 19.38 37.16 15.28
C SER A 133 19.72 36.25 14.11
N ASN A 134 20.88 35.58 14.12
CA ASN A 134 21.27 34.63 13.08
C ASN A 134 20.39 33.38 13.13
N LEU A 135 20.11 32.86 14.33
CA LEU A 135 19.17 31.74 14.50
C LEU A 135 17.77 32.08 13.97
N CYS A 136 17.30 33.32 14.16
CA CYS A 136 16.00 33.78 13.65
C CYS A 136 15.90 33.79 12.11
N ARG A 137 17.03 33.89 11.41
CA ARG A 137 17.09 33.99 9.93
C ARG A 137 17.27 32.63 9.24
N SER A 138 17.09 31.52 9.96
CA SER A 138 17.45 30.18 9.46
C SER A 138 16.84 29.87 8.07
N PRO A 139 17.68 29.65 7.05
CA PRO A 139 17.24 29.42 5.66
C PRO A 139 16.68 28.01 5.40
N GLY A 140 16.66 27.12 6.40
CA GLY A 140 16.30 25.71 6.20
C GLY A 140 14.80 25.44 6.01
N LEU A 141 13.92 26.40 6.33
CA LEU A 141 12.48 26.18 6.27
C LEU A 141 11.98 26.00 4.83
N GLU A 142 12.58 26.70 3.86
CA GLU A 142 12.21 26.61 2.44
C GLU A 142 12.52 25.21 1.88
N LEU A 143 13.69 24.67 2.20
CA LEU A 143 14.07 23.33 1.75
C LEU A 143 13.21 22.24 2.39
N LEU A 144 12.84 22.40 3.68
CA LEU A 144 11.91 21.48 4.34
C LEU A 144 10.51 21.52 3.73
N GLU A 145 10.02 22.70 3.33
CA GLU A 145 8.76 22.83 2.59
C GLU A 145 8.85 22.19 1.20
N GLU A 146 10.00 22.30 0.51
CA GLU A 146 10.25 21.62 -0.77
C GLU A 146 10.23 20.10 -0.61
N ILE A 147 10.91 19.56 0.41
CA ILE A 147 10.89 18.11 0.73
C ILE A 147 9.45 17.68 0.98
N ARG A 148 8.71 18.41 1.83
CA ARG A 148 7.31 18.13 2.16
C ARG A 148 6.45 18.08 0.90
N ALA A 149 6.57 19.07 0.03
CA ALA A 149 5.80 19.15 -1.22
C ALA A 149 6.13 17.99 -2.17
N LYS A 150 7.40 17.66 -2.38
CA LYS A 150 7.82 16.55 -3.24
C LYS A 150 7.27 15.21 -2.75
N VAL A 151 7.44 14.91 -1.47
CA VAL A 151 6.95 13.67 -0.86
C VAL A 151 5.42 13.60 -0.94
N PHE A 152 4.73 14.69 -0.62
CA PHE A 152 3.27 14.77 -0.70
C PHE A 152 2.75 14.51 -2.12
N VAL A 153 3.35 15.14 -3.14
CA VAL A 153 2.96 14.92 -4.54
C VAL A 153 3.20 13.47 -4.95
N CYS A 154 4.32 12.87 -4.55
CA CYS A 154 4.63 11.47 -4.86
C CYS A 154 3.60 10.50 -4.24
N LEU A 155 3.29 10.63 -2.94
CA LEU A 155 2.29 9.79 -2.26
C LEU A 155 0.89 9.90 -2.89
N ASN A 156 0.52 11.10 -3.34
CA ASN A 156 -0.80 11.32 -3.94
C ASN A 156 -0.84 11.08 -5.47
N GLY A 157 0.31 10.95 -6.13
CA GLY A 157 0.42 10.84 -7.58
C GLY A 157 0.08 9.47 -8.16
N HIS A 158 0.00 8.43 -7.32
CA HIS A 158 -0.14 7.03 -7.76
C HIS A 158 -1.56 6.46 -7.64
N GLU A 159 -2.60 7.29 -7.80
CA GLU A 159 -4.01 6.87 -7.75
C GLU A 159 -4.31 5.71 -8.72
N LYS A 160 -3.75 5.75 -9.93
CA LYS A 160 -3.89 4.68 -10.94
C LYS A 160 -3.41 3.32 -10.39
N ILE A 161 -2.29 3.28 -9.66
CA ILE A 161 -1.76 2.05 -9.07
C ILE A 161 -2.72 1.51 -8.01
N ARG A 162 -3.27 2.39 -7.16
CA ARG A 162 -4.26 2.01 -6.15
C ARG A 162 -5.51 1.39 -6.79
N GLN A 163 -6.02 1.97 -7.88
CA GLN A 163 -7.15 1.41 -8.62
C GLN A 163 -6.84 0.05 -9.26
N LEU A 164 -5.67 -0.08 -9.91
CA LEU A 164 -5.24 -1.35 -10.50
C LEU A 164 -5.08 -2.45 -9.45
N ARG A 165 -4.57 -2.15 -8.25
CA ARG A 165 -4.49 -3.10 -7.13
C ARG A 165 -5.86 -3.56 -6.65
N GLN A 166 -6.82 -2.64 -6.53
CA GLN A 166 -8.19 -3.00 -6.14
C GLN A 166 -8.85 -3.93 -7.17
N GLU A 167 -8.69 -3.64 -8.45
CA GLU A 167 -9.21 -4.51 -9.51
C GLU A 167 -8.49 -5.87 -9.52
N TYR A 168 -7.17 -5.91 -9.29
CA TYR A 168 -6.40 -7.14 -9.17
C TYR A 168 -6.95 -8.04 -8.05
N GLU A 169 -7.16 -7.51 -6.84
CA GLU A 169 -7.69 -8.30 -5.72
C GLU A 169 -9.11 -8.82 -5.99
N LYS A 170 -9.95 -8.02 -6.67
CA LYS A 170 -11.27 -8.47 -7.12
C LYS A 170 -11.18 -9.63 -8.12
N ARG A 171 -10.31 -9.51 -9.12
CA ARG A 171 -10.11 -10.56 -10.15
C ARG A 171 -9.48 -11.82 -9.57
N LYS A 172 -8.55 -11.68 -8.63
CA LYS A 172 -7.93 -12.77 -7.89
C LYS A 172 -8.96 -13.56 -7.06
N ASN A 173 -9.88 -12.87 -6.39
CA ASN A 173 -10.97 -13.52 -5.68
C ASN A 173 -11.89 -14.32 -6.61
N ASN A 174 -12.23 -13.75 -7.77
CA ASN A 174 -13.00 -14.46 -8.79
C ASN A 174 -12.27 -15.70 -9.33
N TYR A 175 -10.96 -15.57 -9.60
CA TYR A 175 -10.11 -16.69 -10.02
C TYR A 175 -10.07 -17.80 -8.95
N ASN A 176 -9.83 -17.46 -7.68
CA ASN A 176 -9.79 -18.43 -6.59
C ASN A 176 -11.13 -19.18 -6.43
N LEU A 177 -12.25 -18.46 -6.57
CA LEU A 177 -13.58 -19.06 -6.53
C LEU A 177 -13.83 -19.99 -7.73
N ALA A 178 -13.51 -19.54 -8.94
CA ALA A 178 -13.64 -20.33 -10.16
C ALA A 178 -12.78 -21.61 -10.08
N LEU A 179 -11.54 -21.48 -9.61
CA LEU A 179 -10.61 -22.59 -9.41
C LEU A 179 -11.16 -23.63 -8.43
N LYS A 180 -11.72 -23.19 -7.30
CA LYS A 180 -12.34 -24.09 -6.31
C LYS A 180 -13.54 -24.82 -6.89
N ASN A 181 -14.44 -24.10 -7.57
CA ASN A 181 -15.63 -24.70 -8.19
C ASN A 181 -15.24 -25.70 -9.28
N PHE A 182 -14.25 -25.35 -10.10
CA PHE A 182 -13.76 -26.19 -11.18
C PHE A 182 -13.18 -27.51 -10.64
N LYS A 183 -12.39 -27.47 -9.57
CA LYS A 183 -11.88 -28.67 -8.89
C LYS A 183 -13.01 -29.57 -8.37
N ILE A 184 -13.99 -29.00 -7.68
CA ILE A 184 -15.12 -29.79 -7.15
C ILE A 184 -15.88 -30.49 -8.29
N ILE A 185 -16.09 -29.79 -9.40
CA ILE A 185 -16.81 -30.37 -10.54
C ILE A 185 -16.02 -31.52 -11.16
N LEU A 186 -14.69 -31.40 -11.29
CA LEU A 186 -13.82 -32.50 -11.75
C LEU A 186 -13.75 -33.66 -10.73
N GLU A 187 -13.81 -33.41 -9.43
CA GLU A 187 -13.63 -34.47 -8.43
C GLU A 187 -14.92 -35.23 -8.11
N VAL A 188 -16.08 -34.58 -8.18
CA VAL A 188 -17.32 -35.08 -7.59
C VAL A 188 -18.40 -35.39 -8.62
N ILE A 189 -18.39 -34.72 -9.78
CA ILE A 189 -19.49 -34.80 -10.73
C ILE A 189 -19.04 -35.58 -11.96
N ASN A 190 -19.82 -36.58 -12.35
CA ASN A 190 -19.61 -37.25 -13.63
C ASN A 190 -20.18 -36.36 -14.74
N VAL A 191 -19.34 -35.52 -15.34
CA VAL A 191 -19.74 -34.46 -16.28
C VAL A 191 -19.59 -34.97 -17.72
N SER A 192 -20.58 -34.68 -18.58
CA SER A 192 -20.44 -34.97 -20.01
C SER A 192 -19.29 -34.17 -20.64
N GLU A 193 -18.63 -34.72 -21.64
CA GLU A 193 -17.53 -34.03 -22.34
C GLU A 193 -17.93 -32.64 -22.86
N THR A 194 -19.13 -32.51 -23.41
CA THR A 194 -19.69 -31.23 -23.89
C THR A 194 -19.85 -30.19 -22.78
N SER A 195 -20.18 -30.62 -21.56
CA SER A 195 -20.29 -29.76 -20.39
C SER A 195 -18.91 -29.40 -19.83
N LEU A 196 -17.96 -30.34 -19.88
CA LEU A 196 -16.57 -30.13 -19.51
C LEU A 196 -15.90 -29.06 -20.39
N VAL A 197 -16.15 -29.08 -21.71
CA VAL A 197 -15.67 -28.07 -22.66
C VAL A 197 -16.24 -26.68 -22.35
N LYS A 198 -17.53 -26.58 -22.04
CA LYS A 198 -18.15 -25.29 -21.65
C LYS A 198 -17.57 -24.76 -20.35
N LEU A 199 -17.38 -25.64 -19.36
CA LEU A 199 -16.81 -25.29 -18.07
C LEU A 199 -15.35 -24.83 -18.21
N LYS A 200 -14.57 -25.53 -19.05
CA LYS A 200 -13.20 -25.14 -19.42
C LYS A 200 -13.15 -23.72 -19.95
N LYS A 201 -14.02 -23.39 -20.91
CA LYS A 201 -14.10 -22.05 -21.49
C LYS A 201 -14.40 -20.98 -20.43
N GLN A 202 -15.38 -21.23 -19.56
CA GLN A 202 -15.72 -20.29 -18.47
C GLN A 202 -14.57 -20.07 -17.50
N PHE A 203 -13.81 -21.13 -17.16
CA PHE A 203 -12.63 -21.01 -16.32
C PHE A 203 -11.51 -20.23 -17.03
N ASP A 204 -11.27 -20.52 -18.31
CA ASP A 204 -10.27 -19.84 -19.13
C ASP A 204 -10.57 -18.33 -19.24
N ASP A 205 -11.83 -17.93 -19.42
CA ASP A 205 -12.24 -16.51 -19.46
C ASP A 205 -11.91 -15.78 -18.14
N VAL A 206 -12.14 -16.43 -16.98
CA VAL A 206 -11.82 -15.88 -15.66
C VAL A 206 -10.31 -15.80 -15.44
N LEU A 207 -9.58 -16.85 -15.83
CA LEU A 207 -8.13 -16.93 -15.74
C LEU A 207 -7.47 -15.83 -16.58
N GLU A 208 -7.87 -15.68 -17.85
CA GLU A 208 -7.34 -14.67 -18.75
C GLU A 208 -7.56 -13.26 -18.19
N SER A 209 -8.76 -12.99 -17.68
CA SER A 209 -9.08 -11.70 -17.07
C SER A 209 -8.20 -11.39 -15.84
N PHE A 210 -7.96 -12.39 -14.98
CA PHE A 210 -7.06 -12.25 -13.84
C PHE A 210 -5.60 -12.01 -14.29
N GLN A 211 -5.10 -12.81 -15.23
CA GLN A 211 -3.75 -12.70 -15.76
C GLN A 211 -3.52 -11.38 -16.49
N GLN A 212 -4.50 -10.86 -17.22
CA GLN A 212 -4.41 -9.57 -17.89
C GLN A 212 -4.30 -8.44 -16.86
N CYS A 213 -5.12 -8.46 -15.82
CA CYS A 213 -5.05 -7.46 -14.75
C CYS A 213 -3.70 -7.49 -14.02
N ARG A 214 -3.19 -8.69 -13.70
CA ARG A 214 -1.85 -8.86 -13.13
C ARG A 214 -0.76 -8.30 -14.04
N ARG A 215 -0.79 -8.60 -15.34
CA ARG A 215 0.19 -8.12 -16.33
C ARG A 215 0.24 -6.60 -16.40
N VAL A 216 -0.90 -5.94 -16.50
CA VAL A 216 -0.97 -4.46 -16.51
C VAL A 216 -0.35 -3.89 -15.24
N LEU A 217 -0.64 -4.47 -14.07
CA LEU A 217 -0.07 -4.01 -12.82
C LEU A 217 1.45 -4.31 -12.73
N ASP A 218 1.91 -5.44 -13.24
CA ASP A 218 3.33 -5.81 -13.34
C ASP A 218 4.13 -4.90 -14.28
N GLU A 219 3.48 -4.32 -15.29
CA GLU A 219 4.07 -3.33 -16.20
C GLU A 219 4.17 -1.93 -15.59
N GLU A 220 3.16 -1.53 -14.79
CA GLU A 220 3.07 -0.18 -14.23
C GLU A 220 3.83 -0.03 -12.91
N LEU A 221 3.83 -1.07 -12.05
CA LEU A 221 4.49 -1.05 -10.74
C LEU A 221 5.97 -0.66 -10.78
N PRO A 222 6.81 -1.19 -11.71
CA PRO A 222 8.23 -0.84 -11.75
C PRO A 222 8.49 0.66 -11.96
N SER A 223 7.66 1.33 -12.78
CA SER A 223 7.80 2.77 -13.00
C SER A 223 7.48 3.55 -11.73
N ALA A 224 6.38 3.20 -11.05
CA ALA A 224 5.99 3.85 -9.81
C ALA A 224 7.04 3.61 -8.70
N LEU A 225 7.54 2.38 -8.57
CA LEU A 225 8.62 2.04 -7.64
C LEU A 225 9.89 2.87 -7.89
N THR A 226 10.27 3.05 -9.17
CA THR A 226 11.44 3.83 -9.55
C THR A 226 11.27 5.31 -9.16
N GLU A 227 10.10 5.88 -9.42
CA GLU A 227 9.78 7.27 -9.06
C GLU A 227 9.80 7.47 -7.54
N MET A 228 9.10 6.61 -6.78
CA MET A 228 9.08 6.67 -5.32
C MET A 228 10.48 6.52 -4.73
N THR A 229 11.28 5.59 -5.25
CA THR A 229 12.67 5.39 -4.80
C THR A 229 13.51 6.63 -5.06
N LYS A 230 13.36 7.27 -6.22
CA LYS A 230 14.05 8.52 -6.53
C LYS A 230 13.67 9.64 -5.56
N VAL A 231 12.37 9.85 -5.34
CA VAL A 231 11.87 10.85 -4.39
C VAL A 231 12.38 10.57 -2.98
N LEU A 232 12.40 9.30 -2.56
CA LEU A 232 12.93 8.90 -1.26
C LEU A 232 14.41 9.26 -1.13
N ILE A 233 15.25 8.88 -2.10
CA ILE A 233 16.69 9.17 -2.08
C ILE A 233 16.94 10.69 -2.01
N GLU A 234 16.28 11.45 -2.87
CA GLU A 234 16.40 12.92 -2.89
C GLU A 234 15.96 13.53 -1.56
N SER A 235 14.81 13.11 -1.03
CA SER A 235 14.24 13.61 0.22
C SER A 235 15.12 13.28 1.42
N MET A 236 15.62 12.04 1.52
CA MET A 236 16.55 11.63 2.58
C MET A 236 17.87 12.40 2.52
N THR A 237 18.39 12.65 1.32
CA THR A 237 19.63 13.41 1.14
C THR A 237 19.47 14.85 1.59
N MET A 238 18.40 15.52 1.14
CA MET A 238 18.10 16.90 1.53
C MET A 238 17.81 17.01 3.03
N LEU A 239 16.97 16.11 3.57
CA LEU A 239 16.60 16.09 4.99
C LEU A 239 17.82 15.80 5.88
N GLY A 240 18.71 14.92 5.47
CA GLY A 240 19.97 14.66 6.18
C GLY A 240 20.86 15.91 6.28
N GLY A 241 20.95 16.68 5.20
CA GLY A 241 21.63 17.97 5.18
C GLY A 241 21.00 18.97 6.16
N GLU A 242 19.69 19.12 6.12
CA GLU A 242 18.95 20.04 7.01
C GLU A 242 19.03 19.62 8.48
N CYS A 243 18.91 18.33 8.78
CA CYS A 243 19.05 17.82 10.15
C CYS A 243 20.45 18.09 10.71
N SER A 244 21.50 18.02 9.89
CA SER A 244 22.87 18.36 10.31
C SER A 244 23.02 19.85 10.62
N ILE A 245 22.48 20.73 9.77
CA ILE A 245 22.46 22.18 10.00
C ILE A 245 21.68 22.48 11.27
N TRP A 246 20.49 21.91 11.40
CA TRP A 246 19.62 22.11 12.54
C TRP A 246 20.24 21.60 13.85
N GLY A 247 20.94 20.46 13.82
CA GLY A 247 21.68 19.96 14.98
C GLY A 247 22.72 20.96 15.51
N ARG A 248 23.39 21.70 14.62
CA ARG A 248 24.31 22.79 15.02
C ARG A 248 23.54 23.96 15.65
N HIS A 249 22.43 24.39 15.04
CA HIS A 249 21.58 25.45 15.59
C HIS A 249 21.02 25.09 16.98
N ARG A 250 20.58 23.84 17.20
CA ARG A 250 20.15 23.37 18.54
C ARG A 250 21.26 23.53 19.58
N THR A 251 22.48 23.15 19.21
CA THR A 251 23.64 23.23 20.09
C THR A 251 23.98 24.68 20.42
N GLU A 252 23.94 25.55 19.42
CA GLU A 252 24.15 27.00 19.58
C GLU A 252 23.08 27.63 20.48
N LEU A 253 21.79 27.35 20.20
CA LEU A 253 20.67 27.84 21.02
C LEU A 253 20.78 27.36 22.48
N SER A 254 21.13 26.10 22.70
CA SER A 254 21.36 25.54 24.03
C SER A 254 22.50 26.27 24.78
N SER A 255 23.60 26.56 24.08
CA SER A 255 24.72 27.32 24.65
C SER A 255 24.31 28.76 25.00
N LEU A 256 23.57 29.43 24.12
CA LEU A 256 23.05 30.79 24.36
C LEU A 256 22.08 30.83 25.54
N LEU A 257 21.17 29.87 25.64
CA LEU A 257 20.26 29.72 26.78
C LEU A 257 21.01 29.59 28.09
N ARG A 258 22.06 28.74 28.14
CA ARG A 258 22.89 28.59 29.35
C ARG A 258 23.62 29.89 29.71
N LYS A 259 24.21 30.56 28.71
CA LYS A 259 24.91 31.84 28.92
C LYS A 259 23.96 32.89 29.47
N LEU A 260 22.82 33.12 28.82
CA LEU A 260 21.81 34.06 29.28
C LEU A 260 21.31 33.70 30.68
N GLY A 261 21.00 32.43 30.95
CA GLY A 261 20.58 31.98 32.28
C GLY A 261 21.62 32.29 33.36
N SER A 262 22.91 32.11 33.06
CA SER A 262 23.98 32.48 34.00
C SER A 262 24.08 33.99 34.22
N THR A 263 23.92 34.80 33.18
CA THR A 263 23.97 36.27 33.27
C THR A 263 22.79 36.82 34.06
N VAL A 264 21.58 36.32 33.80
CA VAL A 264 20.36 36.71 34.54
C VAL A 264 20.53 36.38 36.03
N SER A 265 21.01 35.17 36.34
CA SER A 265 21.26 34.74 37.73
C SER A 265 22.22 35.69 38.45
N VAL A 266 23.37 36.01 37.85
CA VAL A 266 24.34 36.96 38.43
C VAL A 266 23.73 38.36 38.61
N GLY A 267 22.94 38.83 37.65
CA GLY A 267 22.25 40.11 37.73
C GLY A 267 21.26 40.18 38.89
N GLU A 268 20.48 39.11 39.13
CA GLU A 268 19.55 39.04 40.25
C GLU A 268 20.27 39.03 41.61
N TYR A 269 21.40 38.33 41.74
CA TYR A 269 22.20 38.35 42.96
C TYR A 269 22.75 39.75 43.27
N ALA A 270 23.28 40.45 42.26
CA ALA A 270 23.81 41.80 42.44
C ALA A 270 22.73 42.81 42.85
N LEU A 271 21.50 42.67 42.32
CA LEU A 271 20.36 43.51 42.73
C LEU A 271 19.93 43.23 44.17
N ARG A 272 19.89 41.96 44.60
CA ARG A 272 19.57 41.61 45.99
C ARG A 272 20.61 42.13 46.99
N GLU A 273 21.90 41.99 46.69
CA GLU A 273 22.96 42.56 47.54
C GLU A 273 22.87 44.09 47.66
N LEU A 274 22.48 44.78 46.58
CA LEU A 274 22.26 46.23 46.58
C LEU A 274 21.03 46.64 47.42
N ASP A 275 19.97 45.84 47.42
CA ASP A 275 18.78 46.09 48.24
C ASP A 275 19.04 45.81 49.72
N ASP A 276 19.80 44.75 50.04
CA ASP A 276 20.21 44.45 51.42
C ASP A 276 21.11 45.56 52.00
N LEU A 277 22.00 46.13 51.17
CA LEU A 277 22.84 47.27 51.57
C LEU A 277 22.04 48.58 51.76
N LYS A 278 20.88 48.73 51.11
CA LYS A 278 20.02 49.91 51.23
C LYS A 278 18.96 49.79 52.33
N GLY A 279 18.52 48.57 52.65
CA GLY A 279 17.52 48.29 53.69
C GLY A 279 18.07 48.20 55.13
N GLY A 280 19.39 48.19 55.30
CA GLY A 280 20.06 48.15 56.60
C GLY A 280 20.27 49.52 57.30
N LYS A 281 19.42 50.51 57.04
CA LYS A 281 19.41 51.80 57.76
C LYS A 281 18.16 51.98 58.60
#